data_AF-A0ABD3VD11-F1
#
_entry.id   AF-A0ABD3VD11-F1
#
_cell.length_a   1.000
_cell.length_b   1.000
_cell.length_c   1.000
_cell.angle_alpha   90.00
_cell.angle_beta   90.00
_cell.angle_gamma   90.00
#
_symmetry.space_group_name_H-M   'P 1'
#
loop_
_entity.id
_entity.type
_entity.pdbx_description
1 polymer ?
#
loop_
_entity_poly.entity_id
_entity_poly.type
_entity_poly.pdbx_seq_one_letter_code
_entity_poly.pdbx_strand_id
1 'polypeptide(L)'
;ACVKWLDDLVTVENVCDIFQQAQALDETDLSSKCLDFITQNGRLVLQLLSFENLSSYCVELIIKQNELCAKEEEVYEAVKGWAQSECARRNITPCADSMRKVLGGLHNHIRYVQMDRKYFADRVIVDDILTAEEKLHLSRSFLGSDSLDTTCFIKTARKPFFQQKRRVLRFPSLAFPCPTAPNIHAIEFKCSRRVLLTGIVIYGTTFSLRNPRRTSSSLSFLSNVSVKLLDDSKCTIV
;
A
#
# COMPACT_ATOMS: atom_id res chain seq x y z
N ALA A 1 1.78 -7.41 -28.73
CA ALA A 1 1.38 -5.99 -28.69
C ALA A 1 0.36 -5.64 -27.59
N CYS A 2 -0.14 -6.60 -26.76
CA CYS A 2 -1.22 -6.32 -25.80
C CYS A 2 -0.77 -5.98 -24.36
N VAL A 3 0.45 -6.34 -23.94
CA VAL A 3 0.88 -6.21 -22.53
C VAL A 3 1.19 -4.75 -22.10
N LYS A 4 1.52 -3.86 -23.06
CA LYS A 4 1.79 -2.44 -22.76
C LYS A 4 0.53 -1.58 -22.61
N TRP A 5 -0.61 -2.03 -23.13
CA TRP A 5 -1.89 -1.31 -22.99
C TRP A 5 -2.61 -1.62 -21.67
N LEU A 6 -2.23 -2.70 -20.99
CA LEU A 6 -2.83 -3.10 -19.71
C LEU A 6 -2.44 -2.19 -18.55
N ASP A 7 -1.23 -1.59 -18.57
CA ASP A 7 -0.77 -0.73 -17.47
C ASP A 7 -1.63 0.54 -17.31
N ASP A 8 -2.24 1.04 -18.39
CA ASP A 8 -3.13 2.21 -18.36
C ASP A 8 -4.61 1.84 -18.09
N LEU A 9 -4.95 0.55 -18.13
CA LEU A 9 -6.33 0.07 -17.95
C LEU A 9 -6.64 -0.37 -16.53
N VAL A 10 -5.64 -0.75 -15.72
CA VAL A 10 -5.86 -1.19 -14.33
C VAL A 10 -6.11 0.01 -13.43
N THR A 11 -7.31 0.09 -12.87
CA THR A 11 -7.76 1.12 -11.93
C THR A 11 -8.24 0.47 -10.65
N VAL A 12 -8.39 1.25 -9.57
CA VAL A 12 -8.85 0.74 -8.28
C VAL A 12 -10.22 0.06 -8.39
N GLU A 13 -11.11 0.55 -9.25
CA GLU A 13 -12.47 0.06 -9.40
C GLU A 13 -12.55 -1.27 -10.18
N ASN A 14 -11.68 -1.46 -11.18
CA ASN A 14 -11.74 -2.63 -12.07
C ASN A 14 -10.71 -3.72 -11.73
N VAL A 15 -9.72 -3.44 -10.87
CA VAL A 15 -8.61 -4.38 -10.63
C VAL A 15 -9.09 -5.71 -10.04
N CYS A 16 -10.15 -5.71 -9.22
CA CYS A 16 -10.72 -6.94 -8.68
C CYS A 16 -11.27 -7.85 -9.77
N ASP A 17 -12.05 -7.28 -10.70
CA ASP A 17 -12.65 -8.03 -11.81
C ASP A 17 -11.58 -8.55 -12.78
N ILE A 18 -10.60 -7.70 -13.10
CA ILE A 18 -9.47 -8.07 -13.96
C ILE A 18 -8.63 -9.17 -13.29
N PHE A 19 -8.36 -9.06 -12.00
CA PHE A 19 -7.60 -10.06 -11.24
C PHE A 19 -8.31 -11.41 -11.24
N GLN A 20 -9.61 -11.43 -10.98
CA GLN A 20 -10.40 -12.66 -10.98
C GLN A 20 -10.45 -13.31 -12.37
N GLN A 21 -10.56 -12.51 -13.44
CA GLN A 21 -10.50 -13.01 -14.82
C GLN A 21 -9.11 -13.53 -15.19
N ALA A 22 -8.05 -12.82 -14.80
CA ALA A 22 -6.67 -13.26 -15.03
C ALA A 22 -6.39 -14.60 -14.34
N GLN A 23 -6.91 -14.80 -13.12
CA GLN A 23 -6.86 -16.07 -12.42
C GLN A 23 -7.67 -17.17 -13.12
N ALA A 24 -8.86 -16.85 -13.65
CA ALA A 24 -9.67 -17.82 -14.39
C ALA A 24 -9.07 -18.25 -15.74
N LEU A 25 -8.21 -17.41 -16.33
CA LEU A 25 -7.51 -17.66 -17.59
C LEU A 25 -6.09 -18.22 -17.40
N ASP A 26 -5.65 -18.44 -16.16
CA ASP A 26 -4.28 -18.84 -15.80
C ASP A 26 -3.19 -17.89 -16.35
N GLU A 27 -3.53 -16.60 -16.52
CA GLU A 27 -2.62 -15.55 -17.01
C GLU A 27 -1.79 -14.99 -15.84
N THR A 28 -0.69 -15.67 -15.55
CA THR A 28 0.17 -15.40 -14.39
C THR A 28 0.78 -13.99 -14.38
N ASP A 29 1.21 -13.49 -15.55
CA ASP A 29 1.82 -12.16 -15.68
C ASP A 29 0.81 -11.05 -15.33
N LEU A 30 -0.41 -11.16 -15.84
CA LEU A 30 -1.48 -10.18 -15.57
C LEU A 30 -1.96 -10.28 -14.12
N SER A 31 -2.10 -11.50 -13.61
CA SER A 31 -2.44 -11.74 -12.21
C SER A 31 -1.40 -11.10 -11.27
N SER A 32 -0.11 -11.32 -11.53
CA SER A 32 0.98 -10.74 -10.73
C SER A 32 0.92 -9.21 -10.74
N LYS A 33 0.72 -8.59 -11.90
CA LYS A 33 0.56 -7.13 -12.01
C LYS A 33 -0.64 -6.59 -11.23
N CYS A 34 -1.79 -7.26 -11.34
CA CYS A 34 -2.99 -6.86 -10.60
C CYS A 34 -2.78 -7.00 -9.09
N LEU A 35 -2.13 -8.08 -8.66
CA LEU A 35 -1.80 -8.29 -7.25
C LEU A 35 -0.83 -7.22 -6.73
N ASP A 36 0.17 -6.82 -7.50
CA ASP A 36 1.07 -5.71 -7.16
C ASP A 36 0.33 -4.36 -7.04
N PHE A 37 -0.65 -4.12 -7.91
CA PHE A 37 -1.49 -2.94 -7.83
C PHE A 37 -2.39 -2.96 -6.59
N ILE A 38 -2.99 -4.12 -6.28
CA ILE A 38 -3.83 -4.32 -5.09
C ILE A 38 -3.00 -4.17 -3.82
N THR A 39 -1.78 -4.71 -3.75
CA THR A 39 -0.94 -4.58 -2.55
C THR A 39 -0.58 -3.13 -2.28
N GLN A 40 -0.29 -2.34 -3.31
CA GLN A 40 0.00 -0.91 -3.18
C GLN A 40 -1.23 -0.07 -2.79
N ASN A 41 -2.41 -0.41 -3.30
CA ASN A 41 -3.67 0.32 -3.08
C ASN A 41 -4.62 -0.39 -2.10
N GLY A 42 -4.10 -1.30 -1.26
CA GLY A 42 -4.89 -2.25 -0.48
C GLY A 42 -6.02 -1.60 0.32
N ARG A 43 -5.72 -0.49 1.01
CA ARG A 43 -6.71 0.28 1.76
C ARG A 43 -7.94 0.70 0.95
N LEU A 44 -7.77 1.10 -0.31
CA LEU A 44 -8.88 1.51 -1.17
C LEU A 44 -9.61 0.29 -1.73
N VAL A 45 -8.86 -0.69 -2.22
CA VAL A 45 -9.43 -1.89 -2.86
C VAL A 45 -10.27 -2.71 -1.88
N LEU A 46 -9.83 -2.87 -0.63
CA LEU A 46 -10.54 -3.64 0.40
C LEU A 46 -11.89 -3.03 0.80
N GLN A 47 -12.14 -1.75 0.50
CA GLN A 47 -13.39 -1.07 0.80
C GLN A 47 -14.41 -1.15 -0.35
N LEU A 48 -14.01 -1.69 -1.50
CA LEU A 48 -14.87 -1.78 -2.67
C LEU A 48 -15.79 -2.99 -2.61
N LEU A 49 -17.02 -2.82 -3.11
CA LEU A 49 -17.95 -3.92 -3.35
C LEU A 49 -17.37 -4.97 -4.32
N SER A 50 -16.51 -4.54 -5.25
CA SER A 50 -15.81 -5.44 -6.16
C SER A 50 -14.93 -6.46 -5.42
N PHE A 51 -14.41 -6.13 -4.24
CA PHE A 51 -13.66 -7.07 -3.40
C PHE A 51 -14.57 -8.14 -2.81
N GLU A 52 -15.77 -7.79 -2.34
CA GLU A 52 -16.75 -8.74 -1.81
C GLU A 52 -17.20 -9.76 -2.87
N ASN A 53 -17.16 -9.37 -4.15
CA ASN A 53 -17.53 -10.23 -5.26
C ASN A 53 -16.47 -11.27 -5.64
N LEU A 54 -15.24 -11.15 -5.14
CA LEU A 54 -14.15 -12.08 -5.46
C LEU A 54 -14.43 -13.52 -5.00
N SER A 55 -13.79 -14.49 -5.66
CA SER A 55 -13.78 -15.89 -5.22
C SER A 55 -12.92 -16.05 -3.96
N SER A 56 -13.20 -17.10 -3.17
CA SER A 56 -12.44 -17.40 -1.94
C SER A 56 -10.94 -17.54 -2.21
N TYR A 57 -10.57 -18.14 -3.33
CA TYR A 57 -9.18 -18.29 -3.77
C TYR A 57 -8.52 -16.93 -4.04
N CYS A 58 -9.20 -16.02 -4.76
CA CYS A 58 -8.67 -14.69 -5.03
C CYS A 58 -8.48 -13.88 -3.74
N VAL A 59 -9.45 -13.96 -2.82
CA VAL A 59 -9.35 -13.32 -1.51
C VAL A 59 -8.16 -13.87 -0.74
N GLU A 60 -7.96 -15.19 -0.73
CA GLU A 60 -6.82 -15.83 -0.07
C GLU A 60 -5.49 -15.28 -0.59
N LEU A 61 -5.33 -15.20 -1.92
CA LEU A 61 -4.12 -14.69 -2.56
C LEU A 61 -3.80 -13.25 -2.14
N ILE A 62 -4.82 -12.40 -1.98
CA ILE A 62 -4.66 -11.00 -1.58
C ILE A 62 -4.28 -10.90 -0.10
N ILE A 63 -5.05 -11.53 0.80
CA ILE A 63 -4.85 -11.41 2.25
C ILE A 63 -3.57 -12.09 2.73
N LYS A 64 -3.05 -13.08 1.98
CA LYS A 64 -1.78 -13.75 2.26
C LYS A 64 -0.56 -12.84 2.00
N GLN A 65 -0.70 -11.78 1.19
CA GLN A 65 0.42 -10.91 0.86
C GLN A 65 0.99 -10.17 2.07
N ASN A 66 2.29 -10.34 2.32
CA ASN A 66 3.00 -9.63 3.38
C ASN A 66 3.10 -8.11 3.11
N GLU A 67 3.02 -7.70 1.84
CA GLU A 67 3.24 -6.31 1.40
C GLU A 67 1.94 -5.52 1.18
N LEU A 68 0.79 -6.09 1.58
CA LEU A 68 -0.51 -5.42 1.47
C LEU A 68 -0.54 -4.13 2.32
N CYS A 69 -0.78 -3.00 1.67
CA CYS A 69 -0.84 -1.67 2.28
C CYS A 69 -2.24 -1.40 2.87
N ALA A 70 -2.54 -2.06 3.99
CA ALA A 70 -3.76 -1.86 4.77
C ALA A 70 -3.49 -2.14 6.25
N LYS A 71 -4.29 -1.54 7.13
CA LYS A 71 -4.28 -1.94 8.54
C LYS A 71 -4.96 -3.29 8.72
N GLU A 72 -4.58 -4.07 9.73
CA GLU A 72 -5.21 -5.38 9.94
C GLU A 72 -6.69 -5.26 10.32
N GLU A 73 -7.11 -4.16 10.94
CA GLU A 73 -8.53 -3.86 11.19
C GLU A 73 -9.32 -3.70 9.88
N GLU A 74 -8.71 -3.05 8.88
CA GLU A 74 -9.31 -2.88 7.54
C GLU A 74 -9.39 -4.23 6.81
N VAL A 75 -8.35 -5.07 6.93
CA VAL A 75 -8.36 -6.44 6.38
C VAL A 75 -9.45 -7.29 7.03
N TYR A 76 -9.61 -7.20 8.35
CA TYR A 76 -10.63 -7.94 9.08
C TYR A 76 -12.04 -7.56 8.64
N GLU A 77 -12.36 -6.26 8.59
CA GLU A 77 -13.69 -5.80 8.17
C GLU A 77 -13.97 -6.18 6.71
N ALA A 78 -12.99 -6.09 5.82
CA ALA A 78 -13.15 -6.52 4.43
C ALA A 78 -13.41 -8.02 4.29
N VAL A 79 -12.68 -8.86 5.03
CA VAL A 79 -12.88 -10.32 5.02
C VAL A 79 -14.22 -10.70 5.66
N LYS A 80 -14.64 -10.00 6.71
CA LYS A 80 -15.96 -10.16 7.32
C LYS A 80 -17.08 -9.77 6.35
N GLY A 81 -16.96 -8.63 5.68
CA GLY A 81 -17.91 -8.18 4.64
C GLY A 81 -18.00 -9.19 3.50
N TRP A 82 -16.87 -9.68 3.01
CA TRP A 82 -16.82 -10.77 2.03
C TRP A 82 -17.55 -12.03 2.53
N ALA A 83 -17.36 -12.44 3.79
CA ALA A 83 -18.05 -13.60 4.35
C ALA A 83 -19.57 -13.40 4.45
N GLN A 84 -20.03 -12.20 4.78
CA GLN A 84 -21.46 -11.86 4.80
C GLN A 84 -22.07 -11.93 3.39
N SER A 85 -21.40 -11.32 2.41
CA SER A 85 -21.81 -11.33 1.01
C SER A 85 -21.79 -12.75 0.43
N GLU A 86 -20.80 -13.57 0.81
CA GLU A 86 -20.74 -14.98 0.42
C GLU A 86 -21.82 -15.85 1.09
N CYS A 87 -22.20 -15.56 2.34
CA CYS A 87 -23.38 -16.19 2.97
C CYS A 87 -24.66 -15.85 2.19
N ALA A 88 -24.84 -14.58 1.82
CA ALA A 88 -25.98 -14.14 1.03
C ALA A 88 -26.02 -14.82 -0.35
N ARG A 89 -24.88 -14.93 -1.06
CA ARG A 89 -24.77 -15.66 -2.34
C ARG A 89 -25.17 -17.13 -2.22
N ARG A 90 -24.91 -17.75 -1.07
CA ARG A 90 -25.28 -19.14 -0.78
C ARG A 90 -26.69 -19.31 -0.21
N ASN A 91 -27.47 -18.22 -0.07
CA ASN A 91 -28.78 -18.19 0.59
C ASN A 91 -28.74 -18.70 2.04
N ILE A 92 -27.66 -18.39 2.76
CA ILE A 92 -27.46 -18.75 4.18
C ILE A 92 -27.57 -17.48 5.02
N THR A 93 -28.27 -17.55 6.15
CA THR A 93 -28.32 -16.45 7.12
C THR A 93 -26.92 -16.18 7.68
N PRO A 94 -26.42 -14.93 7.64
CA PRO A 94 -25.11 -14.57 8.17
C PRO A 94 -25.12 -14.62 9.70
N CYS A 95 -24.78 -15.77 10.27
CA CYS A 95 -24.47 -15.95 11.69
C CYS A 95 -22.99 -16.27 11.87
N ALA A 96 -22.47 -16.14 13.10
CA ALA A 96 -21.07 -16.41 13.42
C ALA A 96 -20.59 -17.78 12.90
N ASP A 97 -21.38 -18.83 13.14
CA ASP A 97 -21.08 -20.20 12.69
C ASP A 97 -21.08 -20.35 11.16
N SER A 98 -22.04 -19.74 10.47
CA SER A 98 -22.11 -19.76 9.00
C SER A 98 -20.96 -19.00 8.38
N MET A 99 -20.64 -17.82 8.92
CA MET A 99 -19.49 -17.02 8.49
C MET A 99 -18.18 -17.78 8.72
N ARG A 100 -18.01 -18.47 9.85
CA ARG A 100 -16.86 -19.34 10.11
C ARG A 100 -16.70 -20.40 9.03
N LYS A 101 -17.78 -21.11 8.70
CA LYS A 101 -17.79 -22.17 7.68
C LYS A 101 -17.44 -21.65 6.29
N VAL A 102 -17.97 -20.48 5.94
CA VAL A 102 -17.72 -19.82 4.66
C VAL A 102 -16.28 -19.29 4.56
N LEU A 103 -15.77 -18.69 5.64
CA LEU A 103 -14.39 -18.21 5.72
C LEU A 103 -13.38 -19.35 5.60
N GLY A 104 -13.70 -20.56 6.07
CA GLY A 104 -12.81 -21.71 5.94
C GLY A 104 -11.42 -21.39 6.50
N GLY A 105 -10.37 -21.53 5.70
CA GLY A 105 -8.99 -21.19 6.08
C GLY A 105 -8.61 -19.70 6.02
N LEU A 106 -9.45 -18.82 5.45
CA LEU A 106 -9.10 -17.42 5.18
C LEU A 106 -8.78 -16.63 6.45
N HIS A 107 -9.54 -16.88 7.52
CA HIS A 107 -9.38 -16.21 8.81
C HIS A 107 -7.99 -16.46 9.45
N ASN A 108 -7.26 -17.51 9.06
CA ASN A 108 -5.91 -17.79 9.55
C ASN A 108 -4.85 -16.82 9.01
N HIS A 109 -5.10 -16.24 7.84
CA HIS A 109 -4.20 -15.27 7.20
C HIS A 109 -4.35 -13.85 7.76
N ILE A 110 -5.33 -13.63 8.64
CA ILE A 110 -5.53 -12.36 9.36
C ILE A 110 -4.58 -12.32 10.55
N ARG A 111 -3.84 -11.21 10.69
CA ARG A 111 -2.83 -11.06 11.75
C ARG A 111 -3.41 -10.38 12.99
N TYR A 112 -4.26 -11.10 13.73
CA TYR A 112 -4.97 -10.53 14.89
C TYR A 112 -4.05 -9.88 15.93
N VAL A 113 -2.87 -10.44 16.17
CA VAL A 113 -1.88 -9.92 17.15
C VAL A 113 -1.38 -8.52 16.80
N GLN A 114 -1.49 -8.13 15.52
CA GLN A 114 -1.06 -6.82 15.01
C GLN A 114 -2.19 -5.78 15.01
N MET A 115 -3.40 -6.15 15.40
CA MET A 115 -4.51 -5.21 15.59
C MET A 115 -4.39 -4.47 16.92
N ASP A 116 -5.05 -3.31 17.01
CA ASP A 116 -5.22 -2.63 18.29
C ASP A 116 -6.01 -3.49 19.29
N ARG A 117 -5.53 -3.53 20.54
CA ARG A 117 -6.12 -4.36 21.61
C ARG A 117 -7.56 -3.97 21.92
N LYS A 118 -7.87 -2.66 21.87
CA LYS A 118 -9.22 -2.17 22.13
C LYS A 118 -10.14 -2.58 20.99
N TYR A 119 -9.69 -2.42 19.75
CA TYR A 119 -10.44 -2.87 18.58
C TYR A 119 -10.75 -4.38 18.62
N PHE A 120 -9.74 -5.19 18.96
CA PHE A 120 -9.91 -6.64 19.10
C PHE A 120 -11.00 -7.00 20.12
N ALA A 121 -11.00 -6.36 21.29
CA ALA A 121 -11.98 -6.61 22.33
C ALA A 121 -13.40 -6.14 21.96
N ASP A 122 -13.52 -4.96 21.36
CA ASP A 122 -14.81 -4.33 21.06
C ASP A 122 -15.50 -4.92 19.82
N ARG A 123 -14.74 -5.49 18.88
CA ARG A 123 -15.25 -5.96 17.59
C ARG A 123 -15.06 -7.46 17.41
N VAL A 124 -13.80 -7.91 17.36
CA VAL A 124 -13.46 -9.30 17.00
C VAL A 124 -13.99 -10.32 18.00
N ILE A 125 -13.95 -10.01 19.30
CA ILE A 125 -14.51 -10.90 20.34
C ILE A 125 -16.04 -10.96 20.24
N VAL A 126 -16.69 -9.83 20.00
CA VAL A 126 -18.16 -9.69 19.94
C VAL A 126 -18.75 -10.39 18.71
N ASP A 127 -18.05 -10.36 17.58
CA ASP A 127 -18.49 -10.99 16.33
C ASP A 127 -18.56 -12.53 16.40
N ASP A 128 -17.93 -13.13 17.41
CA ASP A 128 -17.94 -14.59 17.71
C ASP A 128 -17.51 -15.51 16.54
N ILE A 129 -16.81 -14.95 15.55
CA ILE A 129 -16.25 -15.71 14.42
C ILE A 129 -15.09 -16.61 14.87
N LEU A 130 -14.34 -16.22 15.91
CA LEU A 130 -13.24 -17.03 16.45
C LEU A 130 -13.74 -17.97 17.54
N THR A 131 -13.13 -19.15 17.65
CA THR A 131 -13.47 -20.10 18.72
C THR A 131 -13.04 -19.56 20.09
N ALA A 132 -13.65 -20.07 21.17
CA ALA A 132 -13.28 -19.68 22.52
C ALA A 132 -11.80 -19.94 22.83
N GLU A 133 -11.24 -21.05 22.32
CA GLU A 133 -9.82 -21.39 22.46
C GLU A 133 -8.91 -20.40 21.73
N GLU A 134 -9.26 -20.03 20.49
CA GLU A 134 -8.53 -19.04 19.69
C GLU A 134 -8.54 -17.67 20.37
N LYS A 135 -9.70 -17.23 20.90
CA LYS A 135 -9.83 -15.96 21.64
C LYS A 135 -8.95 -15.94 22.89
N LEU A 136 -8.96 -17.02 23.67
CA LEU A 136 -8.11 -17.15 24.86
C LEU A 136 -6.63 -17.17 24.52
N HIS A 137 -6.25 -17.79 23.39
CA HIS A 137 -4.87 -17.78 22.96
C HIS A 137 -4.42 -16.39 22.51
N LEU A 138 -5.20 -15.72 21.66
CA LEU A 138 -4.88 -14.37 21.18
C LEU A 138 -4.78 -13.38 22.35
N SER A 139 -5.67 -13.48 23.35
CA SER A 139 -5.60 -12.64 24.55
C SER A 139 -4.32 -12.87 25.36
N ARG A 140 -3.84 -14.13 25.48
CA ARG A 140 -2.53 -14.45 26.08
C ARG A 140 -1.36 -13.88 25.29
N SER A 141 -1.42 -13.96 23.95
CA SER A 141 -0.39 -13.38 23.08
C SER A 141 -0.30 -11.86 23.26
N PHE A 142 -1.42 -11.16 23.46
CA PHE A 142 -1.42 -9.73 23.78
C PHE A 142 -0.80 -9.41 25.16
N LEU A 143 -0.84 -10.35 26.11
CA LEU A 143 -0.27 -10.21 27.46
C LEU A 143 1.21 -10.63 27.54
N GLY A 144 1.83 -11.07 26.44
CA GLY A 144 3.26 -11.42 26.39
C GLY A 144 3.61 -12.74 27.09
N SER A 145 2.62 -13.59 27.38
CA SER A 145 2.82 -14.91 28.00
C SER A 145 2.92 -15.98 26.91
N ASP A 146 4.04 -16.02 26.19
CA ASP A 146 4.28 -16.97 25.09
C ASP A 146 5.15 -18.14 25.57
N SER A 147 4.55 -19.31 25.77
CA SER A 147 5.31 -20.56 25.93
C SER A 147 4.71 -21.78 25.21
N LEU A 148 3.55 -21.64 24.55
CA LEU A 148 2.92 -22.74 23.81
C LEU A 148 2.38 -22.21 22.47
N ASP A 149 3.26 -22.17 21.46
CA ASP A 149 2.93 -21.87 20.06
C ASP A 149 2.03 -22.98 19.48
N THR A 150 0.74 -22.93 19.76
CA THR A 150 -0.23 -23.89 19.19
C THR A 150 -1.19 -23.25 18.18
N THR A 151 -1.16 -21.92 18.02
CA THR A 151 -2.01 -21.26 17.03
C THR A 151 -1.37 -21.15 15.65
N CYS A 152 -2.18 -21.36 14.64
CA CYS A 152 -1.91 -21.12 13.21
C CYS A 152 -1.85 -19.63 12.82
N PHE A 153 -1.98 -18.68 13.75
CA PHE A 153 -2.06 -17.25 13.43
C PHE A 153 -0.69 -16.61 13.24
N ILE A 154 -0.60 -15.77 12.21
CA ILE A 154 0.62 -15.05 11.84
C ILE A 154 0.84 -13.90 12.83
N LYS A 155 1.97 -13.93 13.56
CA LYS A 155 2.36 -12.89 14.53
C LYS A 155 3.12 -11.71 13.90
N THR A 156 3.66 -11.86 12.69
CA THR A 156 4.56 -10.86 12.07
C THR A 156 3.79 -9.75 11.36
N ALA A 157 4.06 -8.48 11.66
CA ALA A 157 3.43 -7.33 10.99
C ALA A 157 3.59 -7.37 9.45
N ARG A 158 2.58 -6.84 8.72
CA ARG A 158 2.73 -6.55 7.29
C ARG A 158 3.89 -5.58 7.09
N LYS A 159 4.60 -5.71 5.98
CA LYS A 159 5.65 -4.79 5.56
C LYS A 159 5.22 -4.21 4.22
N PRO A 160 4.31 -3.21 4.23
CA PRO A 160 3.85 -2.62 2.98
C PRO A 160 5.06 -2.16 2.17
N PHE A 161 5.05 -2.43 0.87
CA PHE A 161 6.06 -1.89 -0.02
C PHE A 161 5.83 -0.38 -0.13
N PHE A 162 6.39 0.39 0.81
CA PHE A 162 6.46 1.83 0.66
C PHE A 162 7.59 2.13 -0.31
N GLN A 163 7.26 2.69 -1.48
CA GLN A 163 8.26 3.43 -2.25
C GLN A 163 8.89 4.45 -1.32
N GLN A 164 10.12 4.19 -0.87
CA GLN A 164 10.79 5.07 0.08
C GLN A 164 11.06 6.40 -0.61
N LYS A 165 10.16 7.37 -0.42
CA LYS A 165 10.33 8.74 -0.92
C LYS A 165 11.50 9.37 -0.16
N ARG A 166 12.69 9.32 -0.77
CA ARG A 166 13.89 9.97 -0.23
C ARG A 166 13.97 11.37 -0.81
N ARG A 167 13.94 12.38 0.06
CA ARG A 167 14.28 13.75 -0.32
C ARG A 167 15.80 13.89 -0.34
N VAL A 168 16.37 14.13 -1.51
CA VAL A 168 17.80 14.42 -1.67
C VAL A 168 17.95 15.93 -1.86
N LEU A 169 18.65 16.58 -0.93
CA LEU A 169 18.98 18.00 -1.03
C LEU A 169 20.39 18.13 -1.60
N ARG A 170 20.56 18.85 -2.71
CA ARG A 170 21.89 19.17 -3.25
C ARG A 170 22.70 20.01 -2.26
N PHE A 171 22.04 20.95 -1.58
CA PHE A 171 22.67 21.85 -0.61
C PHE A 171 22.00 21.68 0.77
N PRO A 172 22.76 21.34 1.82
CA PRO A 172 22.23 21.19 3.18
C PRO A 172 21.95 22.54 3.86
N SER A 173 22.53 23.63 3.35
CA SER A 173 22.30 25.01 3.82
C SER A 173 22.29 25.98 2.65
N LEU A 174 21.39 26.96 2.69
CA LEU A 174 21.28 28.05 1.71
C LEU A 174 22.29 29.15 2.08
N ALA A 175 23.58 28.86 2.00
CA ALA A 175 24.63 29.83 2.32
C ALA A 175 25.17 30.50 1.05
N PHE A 176 24.97 31.82 0.99
CA PHE A 176 25.52 32.81 0.06
C PHE A 176 25.03 32.77 -1.40
N PRO A 177 24.99 33.94 -2.08
CA PRO A 177 24.63 34.02 -3.49
C PRO A 177 25.62 33.18 -4.31
N CYS A 178 25.10 32.23 -5.08
CA CYS A 178 25.88 31.57 -6.11
C CYS A 178 26.40 32.65 -7.08
N PRO A 179 27.72 32.79 -7.31
CA PRO A 179 28.23 33.74 -8.29
C PRO A 179 27.69 33.33 -9.64
N THR A 180 26.81 34.15 -10.18
CA THR A 180 26.09 33.93 -11.44
C THR A 180 27.07 33.77 -12.60
N ALA A 181 27.10 32.59 -13.22
CA ALA A 181 27.34 32.49 -14.66
C ALA A 181 25.96 32.41 -15.35
N PRO A 182 25.76 33.04 -16.52
CA PRO A 182 24.45 33.18 -17.17
C PRO A 182 23.96 31.89 -17.86
N ASN A 183 24.36 30.73 -17.36
CA ASN A 183 24.23 29.47 -18.07
C ASN A 183 23.30 28.52 -17.33
N ILE A 184 22.37 27.96 -18.11
CA ILE A 184 21.49 26.83 -17.82
C ILE A 184 22.02 25.97 -16.66
N HIS A 185 21.28 25.94 -15.55
CA HIS A 185 21.63 25.11 -14.41
C HIS A 185 21.09 23.69 -14.62
N ALA A 186 21.97 22.76 -15.00
CA ALA A 186 21.62 21.36 -15.08
C ALA A 186 21.89 20.63 -13.75
N ILE A 187 21.00 19.71 -13.37
CA ILE A 187 21.23 18.75 -12.29
C ILE A 187 21.39 17.36 -12.91
N GLU A 188 22.57 16.75 -12.73
CA GLU A 188 22.82 15.36 -13.09
C GLU A 188 22.86 14.50 -11.81
N PHE A 189 22.17 13.37 -11.83
CA PHE A 189 22.24 12.39 -10.76
C PHE A 189 22.31 10.97 -11.33
N LYS A 190 22.97 10.09 -10.58
CA LYS A 190 23.09 8.66 -10.87
C LYS A 190 22.50 7.87 -9.71
N CYS A 191 21.76 6.81 -10.02
CA CYS A 191 21.21 5.91 -9.03
C CYS A 191 21.77 4.50 -9.20
N SER A 192 22.00 3.81 -8.08
CA SER A 192 22.42 2.39 -8.08
C SER A 192 21.26 1.42 -8.25
N ARG A 193 20.03 1.94 -8.21
CA ARG A 193 18.77 1.20 -8.31
C ARG A 193 17.78 2.01 -9.15
N ARG A 194 16.76 1.34 -9.69
CA ARG A 194 15.63 2.02 -10.37
C ARG A 194 14.93 2.94 -9.36
N VAL A 195 14.73 4.21 -9.74
CA VAL A 195 14.07 5.22 -8.93
C VAL A 195 13.01 5.94 -9.76
N LEU A 196 11.91 6.34 -9.11
CA LEU A 196 10.88 7.19 -9.72
C LEU A 196 11.06 8.63 -9.21
N LEU A 197 11.35 9.57 -10.12
CA LEU A 197 11.45 10.99 -9.78
C LEU A 197 10.03 11.58 -9.65
N THR A 198 9.57 11.78 -8.41
CA THR A 198 8.21 12.29 -8.15
C THR A 198 8.07 13.80 -8.31
N GLY A 199 9.16 14.56 -8.13
CA GLY A 199 9.11 16.02 -8.23
C GLY A 199 10.43 16.68 -7.84
N ILE A 200 10.56 17.96 -8.20
CA ILE A 200 11.74 18.79 -7.95
C ILE A 200 11.28 20.05 -7.22
N VAL A 201 12.01 20.42 -6.16
CA VAL A 201 11.77 21.68 -5.44
C VAL A 201 12.97 22.58 -5.64
N ILE A 202 12.75 23.76 -6.24
CA ILE A 202 13.79 24.75 -6.50
C ILE A 202 13.61 25.88 -5.49
N TYR A 203 14.69 26.22 -4.78
CA TYR A 203 14.76 27.38 -3.90
C TYR A 203 15.56 28.48 -4.61
N GLY A 204 14.94 29.63 -4.84
CA GLY A 204 15.59 30.81 -5.40
C GLY A 204 15.68 31.94 -4.37
N THR A 205 16.75 32.73 -4.42
CA THR A 205 16.83 34.02 -3.75
C THR A 205 16.70 35.12 -4.79
N THR A 206 15.65 35.94 -4.68
CA THR A 206 15.53 37.13 -5.53
C THR A 206 16.48 38.19 -5.00
N PHE A 207 17.59 38.42 -5.70
CA PHE A 207 18.50 39.53 -5.38
C PHE A 207 17.86 40.83 -5.87
N SER A 208 17.19 41.57 -4.97
CA SER A 208 16.73 42.93 -5.29
C SER A 208 17.91 43.89 -5.19
N LEU A 209 18.38 44.38 -6.34
CA LEU A 209 19.47 45.36 -6.45
C LEU A 209 19.20 46.70 -5.75
N ARG A 210 18.00 46.92 -5.18
CA ARG A 210 17.60 48.19 -4.57
C ARG A 210 17.72 48.26 -3.05
N ASN A 211 17.91 47.16 -2.32
CA ASN A 211 18.06 47.27 -0.87
C ASN A 211 18.73 46.04 -0.20
N PRO A 212 20.02 46.10 0.17
CA PRO A 212 20.76 44.97 0.73
C PRO A 212 20.35 44.57 2.17
N ARG A 213 19.37 45.24 2.78
CA ARG A 213 18.94 45.01 4.18
C ARG A 213 17.62 44.26 4.36
N ARG A 214 16.96 43.81 3.28
CA ARG A 214 15.75 42.98 3.36
C ARG A 214 15.93 41.69 2.56
N THR A 215 16.59 40.71 3.16
CA THR A 215 16.61 39.33 2.66
C THR A 215 15.82 38.45 3.62
N SER A 216 14.64 37.99 3.20
CA SER A 216 14.05 36.71 3.62
C SER A 216 12.61 36.60 3.13
N SER A 217 12.46 36.12 1.89
CA SER A 217 11.32 35.27 1.56
C SER A 217 11.83 34.22 0.57
N SER A 218 11.95 32.98 1.05
CA SER A 218 12.19 31.83 0.18
C SER A 218 10.91 31.60 -0.62
N LEU A 219 10.89 32.06 -1.87
CA LEU A 219 9.79 31.77 -2.78
C LEU A 219 10.07 30.41 -3.43
N SER A 220 9.21 29.43 -3.17
CA SER A 220 9.20 28.16 -3.90
C SER A 220 8.42 28.37 -5.19
N PHE A 221 9.09 28.25 -6.33
CA PHE A 221 8.43 28.27 -7.63
C PHE A 221 8.22 26.83 -8.10
N LEU A 222 7.00 26.51 -8.55
CA LEU A 222 6.72 25.33 -9.35
C LEU A 222 6.92 25.73 -10.82
N SER A 223 8.08 25.39 -11.37
CA SER A 223 8.35 25.51 -12.81
C SER A 223 8.16 24.17 -13.49
N ASN A 224 7.71 24.18 -14.74
CA ASN A 224 7.76 23.00 -15.59
C ASN A 224 9.22 22.70 -15.92
N VAL A 225 9.71 21.56 -15.45
CA VAL A 225 11.11 21.16 -15.61
C VAL A 225 11.21 20.11 -16.71
N SER A 226 12.18 20.28 -17.61
CA SER A 226 12.42 19.33 -18.69
C SER A 226 13.39 18.24 -18.22
N VAL A 227 13.00 16.98 -18.40
CA VAL A 227 13.77 15.82 -17.94
C VAL A 227 14.27 15.07 -19.17
N LYS A 228 15.60 14.99 -19.34
CA LYS A 228 16.24 14.27 -20.42
C LYS A 228 16.95 13.04 -19.88
N LEU A 229 16.56 11.86 -20.34
CA LEU A 229 17.28 10.62 -20.07
C LEU A 229 18.53 10.59 -20.95
N LEU A 230 19.69 10.37 -20.32
CA LEU A 230 20.96 10.22 -21.03
C LEU A 230 21.32 8.75 -21.22
N ASP A 231 20.95 7.90 -20.27
CA ASP A 231 21.21 6.45 -20.26
C ASP A 231 20.28 5.74 -19.26
N ASP A 232 20.26 4.41 -19.21
CA ASP A 232 19.38 3.61 -18.32
C ASP A 232 19.54 3.94 -16.81
N SER A 233 20.66 4.55 -16.43
CA SER A 233 20.98 4.93 -15.04
C SER A 233 21.29 6.41 -14.83
N LYS A 234 21.16 7.24 -15.87
CA LYS A 234 21.54 8.66 -15.85
C LYS A 234 20.46 9.55 -16.44
N CYS A 235 20.13 10.60 -15.70
CA CYS A 235 19.15 11.58 -16.11
C CYS A 235 19.67 12.99 -15.84
N THR A 236 19.40 13.91 -16.77
CA THR A 236 19.68 15.34 -16.63
C THR A 236 18.38 16.11 -16.59
N ILE A 237 18.27 16.95 -15.60
CA ILE A 237 17.19 17.91 -15.41
C ILE A 237 17.70 19.25 -15.94
N VAL A 238 17.01 19.82 -16.94
CA VAL A 238 17.34 21.09 -17.62
C VAL A 238 16.24 22.12 -17.37
#